data_AF-A0A261WKC8-F1
#
_entry.id   AF-A0A261WKC8-F1
#
_cell.length_a   1.000
_cell.length_b   1.000
_cell.length_c   1.000
_cell.angle_alpha   90.00
_cell.angle_beta   90.00
_cell.angle_gamma   90.00
#
_symmetry.space_group_name_H-M   'P 1'
#
loop_
_entity.id
_entity.type
_entity.pdbx_description
1 polymer ?
#
loop_
_entity_poly.entity_id
_entity_poly.type
_entity_poly.pdbx_seq_one_letter_code
_entity_poly.pdbx_strand_id
1 'polypeptide(L)'
;MPPRHYLFPRFPISPPGLAWRCFFAFSQPLGVPMASSEDEATTKTSSVYIRPIRVEALNKAAIRVSYETQSSRQISPSELARYLIDNFLEMAVGQLIEDSKKQVPGKPLTAPD
;
A
#
# COMPACT_ATOMS: atom_id res chain seq x y z
N MET A 1 -28.72 -42.33 20.68
CA MET A 1 -27.98 -41.88 19.47
C MET A 1 -26.50 -42.03 19.74
N PRO A 2 -25.70 -42.66 18.86
CA PRO A 2 -24.25 -42.78 19.07
C PRO A 2 -23.50 -41.50 18.65
N PRO A 3 -22.27 -41.27 19.15
CA PRO A 3 -21.49 -40.07 18.83
C PRO A 3 -20.90 -40.16 17.42
N ARG A 4 -21.04 -39.08 16.62
CA ARG A 4 -20.38 -38.96 15.32
C ARG A 4 -18.91 -38.58 15.52
N HIS A 5 -18.00 -39.52 15.24
CA HIS A 5 -16.59 -39.24 15.09
C HIS A 5 -16.36 -38.44 13.80
N TYR A 6 -15.92 -37.19 13.92
CA TYR A 6 -15.48 -36.41 12.77
C TYR A 6 -14.04 -36.80 12.43
N LEU A 7 -13.85 -37.37 11.23
CA LEU A 7 -12.54 -37.56 10.62
C LEU A 7 -12.09 -36.20 10.04
N PHE A 8 -11.08 -35.57 10.64
CA PHE A 8 -10.40 -34.45 9.99
C PHE A 8 -9.59 -34.98 8.80
N PRO A 9 -9.72 -34.42 7.58
CA PRO A 9 -8.81 -34.75 6.50
C PRO A 9 -7.40 -34.24 6.86
N ARG A 10 -6.47 -35.18 7.02
CA ARG A 10 -5.03 -34.89 7.10
C ARG A 10 -4.56 -34.42 5.73
N PHE A 11 -4.24 -33.14 5.59
CA PHE A 11 -3.48 -32.65 4.44
C PHE A 11 -2.09 -33.30 4.44
N PRO A 12 -1.64 -33.93 3.34
CA PRO A 12 -0.28 -34.43 3.26
C PRO A 12 0.69 -33.26 3.15
N ILE A 13 1.55 -33.13 4.16
CA ILE A 13 2.75 -32.29 4.11
C ILE A 13 3.86 -33.15 3.48
N SER A 14 4.19 -32.91 2.21
CA SER A 14 5.48 -33.27 1.61
C SER A 14 5.82 -32.35 0.43
N PRO A 15 7.05 -31.81 0.32
CA PRO A 15 7.48 -30.84 -0.70
C PRO A 15 8.30 -31.51 -1.84
N PRO A 16 8.99 -30.75 -2.72
CA PRO A 16 8.53 -29.83 -3.76
C PRO A 16 8.79 -30.42 -5.17
N GLY A 17 7.87 -30.28 -6.12
CA GLY A 17 8.06 -30.84 -7.46
C GLY A 17 7.22 -30.16 -8.53
N LEU A 18 7.88 -29.30 -9.32
CA LEU A 18 7.58 -29.02 -10.73
C LEU A 18 6.10 -28.95 -11.14
N ALA A 19 5.40 -27.87 -10.77
CA ALA A 19 4.15 -27.49 -11.45
C ALA A 19 3.84 -25.99 -11.30
N TRP A 20 4.84 -25.12 -11.49
CA TRP A 20 4.60 -23.68 -11.64
C TRP A 20 4.51 -23.30 -13.11
N ARG A 21 3.42 -23.77 -13.74
CA ARG A 21 2.94 -23.47 -15.09
C ARG A 21 1.42 -23.69 -14.99
N CYS A 22 0.51 -22.74 -15.19
CA CYS A 22 0.47 -21.49 -15.92
C CYS A 22 -0.65 -20.62 -15.32
N PHE A 23 -0.43 -19.34 -14.97
CA PHE A 23 -1.52 -18.35 -14.87
C PHE A 23 -1.09 -16.89 -15.13
N PHE A 24 0.01 -16.67 -15.85
CA PHE A 24 0.27 -15.36 -16.48
C PHE A 24 0.67 -15.58 -17.94
N ALA A 25 -0.35 -15.81 -18.78
CA ALA A 25 -0.23 -15.61 -20.21
C ALA A 25 -0.28 -14.10 -20.48
N PHE A 26 0.87 -13.43 -20.36
CA PHE A 26 1.07 -12.11 -20.96
C PHE A 26 1.84 -12.35 -22.26
N SER A 27 1.11 -12.33 -23.37
CA SER A 27 1.61 -12.51 -24.73
C SER A 27 2.84 -11.63 -24.98
N GLN A 28 3.97 -12.22 -25.38
CA GLN A 28 5.07 -11.47 -25.97
C GLN A 28 4.85 -11.41 -27.48
N PRO A 29 4.91 -10.24 -28.13
CA PRO A 29 5.21 -10.16 -29.55
C PRO A 29 6.73 -9.98 -29.73
N LEU A 30 7.38 -11.01 -30.26
CA LEU A 30 8.71 -10.87 -30.87
C LEU A 30 8.54 -10.13 -32.21
N GLY A 31 9.12 -8.94 -32.35
CA GLY A 31 9.19 -8.23 -33.63
C GLY A 31 9.82 -6.84 -33.54
N VAL A 32 11.14 -6.77 -33.72
CA VAL A 32 11.97 -5.61 -34.18
C VAL A 32 11.81 -4.26 -33.44
N PRO A 33 12.84 -3.73 -32.74
CA PRO A 33 12.86 -2.33 -32.34
C PRO A 33 13.48 -1.51 -33.47
N MET A 34 12.65 -0.84 -34.27
CA MET A 34 13.09 0.30 -35.08
C MET A 34 12.05 1.41 -34.96
N ALA A 35 12.57 2.63 -34.74
CA ALA A 35 11.89 3.92 -34.63
C ALA A 35 11.34 4.33 -33.25
N SER A 36 12.19 5.08 -32.54
CA SER A 36 11.93 6.39 -31.90
C SER A 36 10.52 6.98 -32.00
N SER A 37 9.90 7.23 -30.84
CA SER A 37 9.23 8.51 -30.54
C SER A 37 8.84 8.56 -29.05
N GLU A 38 9.14 9.69 -28.42
CA GLU A 38 8.64 10.11 -27.10
C GLU A 38 7.18 9.71 -26.87
N ASP A 39 6.91 8.90 -25.84
CA ASP A 39 5.83 9.07 -24.87
C ASP A 39 5.87 7.89 -23.87
N GLU A 40 6.87 7.89 -22.99
CA GLU A 40 6.92 6.92 -21.88
C GLU A 40 5.91 7.37 -20.81
N ALA A 41 4.67 6.90 -20.96
CA ALA A 41 3.57 7.14 -20.01
C ALA A 41 4.05 6.86 -18.56
N THR A 42 4.20 7.94 -17.80
CA THR A 42 5.07 8.15 -16.62
C THR A 42 4.60 7.51 -15.32
N THR A 43 3.98 6.32 -15.35
CA THR A 43 3.53 5.66 -14.11
C THR A 43 4.69 4.90 -13.45
N LYS A 44 5.42 5.59 -12.56
CA LYS A 44 6.43 4.94 -11.71
C LYS A 44 5.73 4.20 -10.57
N THR A 45 5.92 2.88 -10.52
CA THR A 45 5.42 2.06 -9.42
C THR A 45 6.43 2.04 -8.28
N SER A 46 5.97 2.40 -7.07
CA SER A 46 6.78 2.33 -5.85
C SER A 46 6.00 1.60 -4.75
N SER A 47 6.69 0.75 -4.00
CA SER A 47 6.11 0.01 -2.88
C SER A 47 6.49 0.68 -1.56
N VAL A 48 5.50 1.02 -0.74
CA VAL A 48 5.70 1.62 0.58
C VAL A 48 5.22 0.67 1.66
N TYR A 49 6.08 0.37 2.63
CA TYR A 49 5.71 -0.42 3.80
C TYR A 49 5.10 0.48 4.87
N ILE A 50 3.88 0.15 5.28
CA ILE A 50 3.12 0.87 6.30
C ILE A 50 2.72 -0.08 7.43
N ARG A 51 2.63 0.47 8.65
CA ARG A 51 2.19 -0.30 9.81
C ARG A 51 0.75 -0.79 9.61
N PRO A 52 0.40 -2.03 10.00
CA PRO A 52 -0.95 -2.58 9.80
C PRO A 52 -2.07 -1.68 10.34
N ILE A 53 -1.87 -1.08 11.52
CA ILE A 53 -2.83 -0.15 12.14
C ILE A 53 -3.18 1.03 11.20
N ARG A 54 -2.22 1.50 10.40
CA ARG A 54 -2.44 2.59 9.44
C ARG A 54 -3.16 2.11 8.19
N VAL A 55 -2.94 0.86 7.76
CA VAL A 55 -3.69 0.24 6.65
C VAL A 55 -5.17 0.15 6.99
N GLU A 56 -5.51 -0.26 8.22
CA GLU A 56 -6.89 -0.32 8.70
C GLU A 56 -7.56 1.06 8.72
N ALA A 57 -6.84 2.09 9.22
CA ALA A 57 -7.33 3.47 9.21
C ALA A 57 -7.60 3.97 7.78
N LEU A 58 -6.72 3.63 6.84
CA LEU A 58 -6.84 4.03 5.44
C LEU A 58 -8.01 3.32 4.76
N ASN A 59 -8.25 2.04 5.07
CA ASN A 59 -9.41 1.30 4.60
C ASN A 59 -10.73 1.89 5.13
N LYS A 60 -10.80 2.22 6.43
CA LYS A 60 -11.96 2.90 7.02
C LYS A 60 -12.22 4.26 6.36
N ALA A 61 -11.16 5.02 6.09
CA ALA A 61 -11.27 6.30 5.39
C ALA A 61 -11.79 6.12 3.95
N ALA A 62 -11.30 5.12 3.21
CA ALA A 62 -11.77 4.81 1.86
C ALA A 62 -13.26 4.48 1.83
N ILE A 63 -13.73 3.65 2.77
CA ILE A 63 -15.15 3.34 2.94
C ILE A 63 -15.94 4.62 3.23
N ARG A 64 -15.48 5.45 4.18
CA ARG A 64 -16.15 6.70 4.55
C ARG A 64 -16.27 7.67 3.37
N VAL A 65 -15.17 7.90 2.65
CA VAL A 65 -15.16 8.76 1.45
C VAL A 65 -16.16 8.25 0.41
N SER A 66 -16.22 6.93 0.21
CA SER A 66 -17.17 6.32 -0.73
C SER A 66 -18.63 6.59 -0.32
N TYR A 67 -18.95 6.50 0.98
CA TYR A 67 -20.28 6.82 1.49
C TYR A 67 -20.62 8.31 1.36
N GLU A 68 -19.71 9.20 1.73
CA GLU A 68 -19.95 10.65 1.71
C GLU A 68 -20.07 11.21 0.29
N THR A 69 -19.32 10.67 -0.66
CA THR A 69 -19.38 11.07 -2.07
C THR A 69 -20.49 10.37 -2.84
N GLN A 70 -21.25 9.48 -2.20
CA GLN A 70 -22.28 8.63 -2.83
C GLN A 70 -21.75 7.90 -4.07
N SER A 71 -20.46 7.58 -4.08
CA SER A 71 -19.82 6.93 -5.21
C SER A 71 -20.38 5.51 -5.32
N SER A 72 -20.85 5.14 -6.52
CA SER A 72 -21.28 3.78 -6.83
C SER A 72 -20.12 2.79 -6.78
N ARG A 73 -18.88 3.28 -6.88
CA ARG A 73 -17.65 2.48 -6.82
C ARG A 73 -16.88 2.84 -5.55
N GLN A 74 -16.62 1.82 -4.72
CA GLN A 74 -15.79 1.98 -3.54
C GLN A 74 -14.35 2.31 -3.97
N ILE A 75 -13.79 3.38 -3.44
CA ILE A 75 -12.40 3.75 -3.70
C ILE A 75 -11.48 2.72 -3.07
N SER A 76 -10.45 2.29 -3.80
CA SER A 76 -9.47 1.36 -3.24
C SER A 76 -8.55 2.08 -2.24
N PRO A 77 -8.04 1.39 -1.20
CA PRO A 77 -7.08 2.00 -0.28
C PRO A 77 -5.84 2.55 -1.00
N SER A 78 -5.32 1.86 -2.02
CA SER A 78 -4.16 2.32 -2.78
C SER A 78 -4.44 3.62 -3.55
N GLU A 79 -5.65 3.75 -4.10
CA GLU A 79 -6.07 4.95 -4.83
C GLU A 79 -6.26 6.13 -3.90
N LEU A 80 -6.86 5.91 -2.72
CA LEU A 80 -6.96 6.93 -1.68
C LEU A 80 -5.56 7.35 -1.19
N ALA A 81 -4.64 6.40 -0.99
CA ALA A 81 -3.28 6.70 -0.57
C ALA A 81 -2.55 7.57 -1.61
N ARG A 82 -2.67 7.25 -2.90
CA ARG A 82 -2.12 8.05 -3.98
C ARG A 82 -2.69 9.47 -3.96
N TYR A 83 -4.01 9.60 -3.87
CA TYR A 83 -4.66 10.91 -3.78
C TYR A 83 -4.14 11.73 -2.60
N LEU A 84 -4.00 11.11 -1.42
CA LEU A 84 -3.48 11.80 -0.25
C LEU A 84 -2.02 12.24 -0.42
N ILE A 85 -1.19 11.43 -1.08
CA ILE A 85 0.19 11.79 -1.39
C ILE A 85 0.22 12.98 -2.35
N ASP A 86 -0.46 12.88 -3.49
CA ASP A 86 -0.39 13.91 -4.54
C ASP A 86 -0.90 15.28 -4.07
N ASN A 87 -1.90 15.30 -3.18
CA ASN A 87 -2.52 16.54 -2.73
C ASN A 87 -1.91 17.12 -1.44
N PHE A 88 -1.31 16.30 -0.57
CA PHE A 88 -0.87 16.76 0.75
C PHE A 88 0.64 16.63 1.01
N LEU A 89 1.43 16.05 0.10
CA LEU A 89 2.87 15.85 0.30
C LEU A 89 3.60 17.17 0.57
N GLU A 90 3.42 18.18 -0.28
CA GLU A 90 4.11 19.47 -0.15
C GLU A 90 3.76 20.19 1.16
N MET A 91 2.48 20.15 1.55
CA MET A 91 2.03 20.75 2.80
C MET A 91 2.60 20.02 4.02
N ALA A 92 2.64 18.69 3.99
CA ALA A 92 3.21 17.88 5.07
C ALA A 92 4.73 18.11 5.20
N VAL A 93 5.45 18.24 4.08
CA VAL A 93 6.88 18.57 4.06
C VAL A 93 7.12 19.97 4.62
N GLY A 94 6.31 20.95 4.22
CA GLY A 94 6.40 22.32 4.76
C GLY A 94 6.24 22.38 6.28
N GLN A 95 5.22 21.70 6.82
CA GLN A 95 5.01 21.61 8.27
C GLN A 95 6.18 20.92 8.98
N LEU A 96 6.72 19.83 8.42
CA LEU A 96 7.85 19.12 9.00
C LEU A 96 9.10 20.01 9.10
N ILE A 97 9.36 20.82 8.07
CA ILE A 97 10.46 21.79 8.06
C ILE A 97 10.22 22.87 9.11
N GLU A 98 9.00 23.39 9.23
CA GLU A 98 8.66 24.41 10.22
C GLU A 98 8.82 23.89 11.66
N ASP A 99 8.31 22.68 11.94
CA ASP A 99 8.43 22.02 13.25
C ASP A 99 9.89 21.74 13.62
N SER A 100 10.73 21.36 12.64
CA SER A 100 12.16 21.19 12.88
C SER A 100 12.85 22.49 13.31
N LYS A 101 12.40 23.64 12.79
CA LYS A 101 12.95 24.96 13.15
C LYS A 101 12.47 25.44 14.53
N LYS A 102 11.29 24.99 14.97
CA LYS A 102 10.72 25.29 16.29
C LYS A 102 11.37 24.49 17.42
N GLN A 103 12.09 23.42 17.13
CA GLN A 103 12.96 22.77 18.14
C GLN A 103 14.17 23.68 18.43
N VAL A 104 13.97 24.64 19.32
CA VAL A 104 15.02 25.50 19.86
C VAL A 104 15.98 24.65 20.71
N PRO A 105 17.29 24.65 20.44
CA PRO A 105 18.29 24.05 21.31
C PRO A 105 18.51 24.99 22.50
N GLY A 106 17.92 24.69 23.65
CA GLY A 106 18.16 25.53 24.82
C GLY A 106 17.21 25.32 25.98
N LYS A 107 17.38 24.22 26.70
CA LYS A 107 17.03 24.21 28.13
C LYS A 107 18.29 23.84 28.90
N PRO A 108 19.02 24.80 29.50
CA PRO A 108 19.96 24.48 30.54
C PRO A 108 19.14 23.87 31.68
N LEU A 109 19.50 22.65 32.07
CA LEU A 109 19.05 22.03 33.30
C LEU A 109 19.67 22.82 34.45
N THR A 110 19.01 23.87 34.92
CA THR A 110 19.34 24.45 36.23
C THR A 110 18.69 23.54 37.28
N ALA A 111 19.53 22.77 37.98
CA ALA A 111 19.13 22.05 39.18
C ALA A 111 18.77 23.05 40.28
N PRO A 112 17.72 22.81 41.09
CA PRO A 112 17.49 23.58 42.30
C PRO A 112 18.45 23.12 43.41
N ASP A 113 19.05 24.09 44.11
CA ASP A 113 19.84 23.91 45.34
C ASP A 113 18.99 23.41 46.53
#